data_AF-A0A2U8E711-F1
#
_entry.id   AF-A0A2U8E711-F1
#
_cell.length_a   1.000
_cell.length_b   1.000
_cell.length_c   1.000
_cell.angle_alpha   90.00
_cell.angle_beta   90.00
_cell.angle_gamma   90.00
#
_symmetry.space_group_name_H-M   'P 1'
#
loop_
_entity.id
_entity.type
_entity.pdbx_description
1 polymer ?
#
loop_
_entity_poly.entity_id
_entity_poly.type
_entity_poly.pdbx_seq_one_letter_code
_entity_poly.pdbx_strand_id
1 'polypeptide(L)'
;MENTIIADKPLTAKQAKDAERAEAVESLKKSLKRGATVYTILRHVSASGMSRCLDIYTIKHDQPLRLTWSAAKVLDATYDCRREALRINGCGMDMGFAVTSNLSRKLFGDTYALQHRWL
;
A
#
# COMPACT_ATOMS: atom_id res chain seq x y z
N MET A 1 -42.15 25.52 9.46
CA MET A 1 -40.77 25.12 9.77
C MET A 1 -40.69 23.62 9.57
N GLU A 2 -40.46 23.17 8.33
CA GLU A 2 -40.31 21.75 8.01
C GLU A 2 -38.88 21.32 8.31
N ASN A 3 -38.75 20.38 9.25
CA ASN A 3 -37.49 19.78 9.62
C ASN A 3 -37.32 18.53 8.74
N THR A 4 -36.66 18.67 7.59
CA THR A 4 -36.32 17.52 6.75
C THR A 4 -35.14 16.78 7.39
N ILE A 5 -35.43 15.66 8.06
CA ILE A 5 -34.42 14.66 8.41
C ILE A 5 -33.95 14.03 7.09
N ILE A 6 -32.83 14.51 6.56
CA ILE A 6 -32.12 13.81 5.48
C ILE A 6 -31.48 12.59 6.12
N ALA A 7 -32.06 11.42 5.90
CA ALA A 7 -31.47 10.16 6.32
C ALA A 7 -30.08 10.02 5.66
N ASP A 8 -29.04 9.89 6.49
CA ASP A 8 -27.67 9.68 6.05
C ASP A 8 -27.58 8.30 5.38
N LYS A 9 -27.62 8.29 4.05
CA LYS A 9 -27.63 7.05 3.27
C LYS A 9 -26.24 6.40 3.39
N PRO A 10 -26.15 5.11 3.77
CA PRO A 10 -24.86 4.45 3.92
C PRO A 10 -24.09 4.48 2.59
N LEU A 11 -22.78 4.73 2.68
CA LEU A 11 -21.86 4.72 1.54
C LEU A 11 -21.98 3.39 0.77
N THR A 12 -21.97 3.47 -0.55
CA THR A 12 -21.84 2.25 -1.37
C THR A 12 -20.46 1.61 -1.14
N ALA A 13 -20.34 0.30 -1.37
CA ALA A 13 -19.07 -0.42 -1.22
C ALA A 13 -17.92 0.21 -2.03
N LYS A 14 -18.22 0.76 -3.21
CA LYS A 14 -17.25 1.49 -4.04
C LYS A 14 -16.81 2.79 -3.36
N GLN A 15 -17.75 3.60 -2.89
CA GLN A 15 -17.44 4.87 -2.22
C GLN A 15 -16.64 4.65 -0.93
N ALA A 16 -16.98 3.63 -0.14
CA ALA A 16 -16.23 3.25 1.04
C ALA A 16 -14.79 2.85 0.68
N LYS A 17 -14.60 2.02 -0.36
CA LYS A 17 -13.27 1.62 -0.85
C LYS A 17 -12.45 2.82 -1.36
N ASP A 18 -13.07 3.74 -2.07
CA ASP A 18 -12.41 4.95 -2.58
C ASP A 18 -12.01 5.88 -1.43
N ALA A 19 -12.83 6.01 -0.39
CA ALA A 19 -12.51 6.75 0.83
C ALA A 19 -11.33 6.12 1.60
N GLU A 20 -11.34 4.80 1.81
CA GLU A 20 -10.23 4.07 2.43
C GLU A 20 -8.92 4.25 1.64
N ARG A 21 -9.00 4.23 0.30
CA ARG A 21 -7.84 4.47 -0.56
C ARG A 21 -7.33 5.91 -0.40
N ALA A 22 -8.22 6.90 -0.38
CA ALA A 22 -7.84 8.30 -0.21
C ALA A 22 -7.15 8.53 1.15
N GLU A 23 -7.71 7.97 2.23
CA GLU A 23 -7.09 8.01 3.56
C GLU A 23 -5.71 7.34 3.57
N ALA A 24 -5.58 6.19 2.92
CA ALA A 24 -4.30 5.48 2.80
C ALA A 24 -3.26 6.30 2.02
N VAL A 25 -3.65 7.00 0.95
CA VAL A 25 -2.76 7.91 0.22
C VAL A 25 -2.26 9.02 1.13
N GLU A 26 -3.16 9.66 1.88
CA GLU A 26 -2.79 10.76 2.79
C GLU A 26 -1.89 10.29 3.94
N SER A 27 -2.19 9.13 4.54
CA SER A 27 -1.35 8.52 5.57
C SER A 27 0.07 8.22 5.06
N LEU A 28 0.18 7.67 3.85
CA LEU A 28 1.46 7.38 3.24
C LEU A 28 2.22 8.66 2.87
N LYS A 29 1.57 9.71 2.36
CA LYS A 29 2.22 11.00 2.06
C LYS A 29 2.73 11.72 3.32
N LYS A 30 2.13 11.50 4.49
CA LYS A 30 2.66 11.99 5.78
C LYS A 30 3.94 11.27 6.23
N SER A 31 4.16 10.06 5.71
CA SER A 31 5.25 9.17 6.13
C SER A 31 6.37 9.09 5.10
N LEU A 32 6.03 9.20 3.82
CA LEU A 32 6.95 9.09 2.68
C LEU A 32 7.07 10.44 1.99
N LYS A 33 8.31 10.88 1.78
CA LYS A 33 8.65 12.02 0.93
C LYS A 33 9.39 11.52 -0.31
N ARG A 34 9.50 12.37 -1.34
CA ARG A 34 10.36 12.07 -2.49
C ARG A 34 11.80 11.80 -1.99
N GLY A 35 12.41 10.74 -2.51
CA GLY A 35 13.72 10.21 -2.08
C GLY A 35 13.68 9.29 -0.86
N ALA A 36 12.53 9.10 -0.19
CA ALA A 36 12.42 8.16 0.93
C ALA A 36 12.70 6.72 0.48
N THR A 37 13.31 5.94 1.37
CA THR A 37 13.56 4.52 1.14
C THR A 37 12.40 3.68 1.64
N VAL A 38 11.88 2.84 0.76
CA VAL A 38 10.95 1.77 1.05
C VAL A 38 11.73 0.46 1.14
N TYR A 39 11.59 -0.18 2.29
CA TYR A 39 12.16 -1.48 2.57
C TYR A 39 11.11 -2.56 2.36
N THR A 40 11.47 -3.61 1.63
CA THR A 40 10.60 -4.76 1.38
C THR A 40 11.21 -6.02 1.99
N ILE A 41 10.40 -6.79 2.72
CA ILE A 41 10.76 -8.09 3.28
C ILE A 41 9.89 -9.16 2.63
N LEU A 42 10.50 -10.21 2.09
CA LEU A 42 9.77 -11.33 1.52
C LEU A 42 9.30 -12.29 2.62
N ARG A 43 7.99 -12.31 2.89
CA ARG A 43 7.40 -13.18 3.93
C ARG A 43 7.05 -14.58 3.42
N HIS A 44 6.69 -14.70 2.14
CA HIS A 44 6.28 -15.99 1.56
C HIS A 44 6.25 -15.92 0.02
N VAL A 45 6.48 -17.07 -0.61
CA VAL A 45 6.26 -17.30 -2.05
C VAL A 45 5.32 -18.50 -2.20
N SER A 46 4.32 -18.42 -3.10
CA SER A 46 3.48 -19.58 -3.39
C SER A 46 4.27 -20.74 -3.99
N ALA A 47 3.81 -21.97 -3.83
CA ALA A 47 4.47 -23.15 -4.39
C ALA A 47 4.77 -23.05 -5.89
N SER A 48 3.88 -22.40 -6.66
CA SER A 48 4.06 -22.15 -8.10
C SER A 48 5.07 -21.04 -8.43
N GLY A 49 5.57 -20.28 -7.45
CA GLY A 49 6.39 -19.08 -7.68
C GLY A 49 5.63 -17.86 -8.22
N MET A 50 4.32 -17.99 -8.48
CA MET A 50 3.51 -16.96 -9.15
C MET A 50 2.98 -15.85 -8.25
N SER A 51 3.10 -15.98 -6.92
CA SER A 51 2.70 -14.94 -5.98
C SER A 51 3.69 -14.81 -4.82
N ARG A 52 3.85 -13.58 -4.35
CA ARG A 52 4.71 -13.21 -3.22
C ARG A 52 3.91 -12.44 -2.19
N CYS A 53 4.27 -12.61 -0.93
CA CYS A 53 3.75 -11.83 0.19
C CYS A 53 4.89 -10.95 0.70
N LEU A 54 4.75 -9.64 0.56
CA LEU A 54 5.76 -8.65 0.90
C LEU A 54 5.30 -7.80 2.08
N ASP A 55 6.17 -7.65 3.07
CA ASP A 55 5.97 -6.71 4.16
C ASP A 55 6.80 -5.45 3.88
N ILE A 56 6.21 -4.29 4.10
CA ILE A 56 6.67 -3.02 3.54
C ILE A 56 6.89 -2.04 4.68
N TYR A 57 8.07 -1.43 4.73
CA TYR A 57 8.47 -0.49 5.76
C TYR A 57 9.12 0.76 5.18
N THR A 58 9.16 1.80 5.98
CA THR A 58 10.16 2.86 5.89
C THR A 58 10.81 3.05 7.26
N ILE A 59 11.94 3.75 7.32
CA ILE A 59 12.56 4.12 8.60
C ILE A 59 12.25 5.60 8.85
N LYS A 60 11.65 5.89 9.99
CA LYS A 60 11.30 7.24 10.42
C LYS A 60 11.76 7.44 11.86
N HIS A 61 12.58 8.46 12.10
CA HIS A 61 13.20 8.73 13.41
C HIS A 61 13.87 7.46 13.99
N ASP A 62 14.69 6.80 13.17
CA ASP A 62 15.43 5.57 13.52
C ASP A 62 14.58 4.38 13.96
N GLN A 63 13.27 4.41 13.68
CA GLN A 63 12.35 3.32 13.96
C GLN A 63 11.70 2.80 12.68
N PRO A 64 11.50 1.47 12.55
CA PRO A 64 10.75 0.91 11.44
C PRO A 64 9.28 1.31 11.56
N LEU A 65 8.77 1.97 10.53
CA LEU A 65 7.35 2.27 10.36
C LEU A 65 6.78 1.36 9.30
N ARG A 66 5.80 0.54 9.70
CA ARG A 66 5.13 -0.41 8.81
C ARG A 66 4.11 0.30 7.91
N LEU A 67 4.15 0.00 6.61
CA LEU A 67 3.33 0.64 5.58
C LEU A 67 2.38 -0.34 4.86
N THR A 68 2.49 -1.63 5.15
CA THR A 68 1.91 -2.74 4.38
C THR A 68 0.40 -2.63 4.16
N TRP A 69 -0.35 -2.26 5.20
CA TRP A 69 -1.81 -2.10 5.09
C TRP A 69 -2.19 -0.96 4.15
N SER A 70 -1.65 0.23 4.38
CA SER A 70 -1.93 1.39 3.53
C SER A 70 -1.43 1.18 2.10
N ALA A 71 -0.29 0.53 1.92
CA ALA A 71 0.22 0.16 0.60
C ALA A 71 -0.75 -0.77 -0.14
N ALA A 72 -1.34 -1.76 0.55
CA ALA A 72 -2.33 -2.66 -0.05
C ALA A 72 -3.57 -1.89 -0.55
N LYS A 73 -4.06 -0.93 0.24
CA LYS A 73 -5.20 -0.08 -0.14
C LYS A 73 -4.90 0.83 -1.34
N VAL A 74 -3.72 1.46 -1.36
CA VAL A 74 -3.28 2.33 -2.47
C VAL A 74 -3.09 1.55 -3.77
N LEU A 75 -2.52 0.35 -3.68
CA LEU A 75 -2.21 -0.50 -4.83
C LEU A 75 -3.39 -1.36 -5.28
N ASP A 76 -4.51 -1.36 -4.55
CA ASP A 76 -5.61 -2.30 -4.75
C ASP A 76 -5.18 -3.77 -4.67
N ALA A 77 -4.20 -4.06 -3.81
CA ALA A 77 -3.65 -5.38 -3.62
C ALA A 77 -4.30 -6.08 -2.42
N THR A 78 -4.27 -7.40 -2.41
CA THR A 78 -4.77 -8.18 -1.28
C THR A 78 -3.81 -8.07 -0.10
N TYR A 79 -4.34 -7.71 1.07
CA TYR A 79 -3.62 -7.88 2.34
C TYR A 79 -3.87 -9.30 2.87
N ASP A 80 -2.82 -10.11 2.97
CA ASP A 80 -2.88 -11.45 3.55
C ASP A 80 -2.80 -11.33 5.08
N CYS A 81 -3.94 -11.45 5.75
CA CYS A 81 -4.02 -11.34 7.22
C CYS A 81 -3.22 -12.42 7.96
N ARG A 82 -3.05 -13.62 7.38
CA ARG A 82 -2.32 -14.72 8.03
C ARG A 82 -0.82 -14.47 8.04
N ARG A 83 -0.31 -13.85 6.96
CA ARG A 83 1.12 -13.54 6.80
C ARG A 83 1.45 -12.10 7.14
N GLU A 84 0.44 -11.31 7.43
CA GLU A 84 0.50 -9.87 7.63
C GLU A 84 1.32 -9.18 6.52
N ALA A 85 0.93 -9.41 5.27
CA ALA A 85 1.74 -9.02 4.12
C ALA A 85 0.89 -8.61 2.91
N LEU A 86 1.44 -7.74 2.06
CA LEU A 86 0.87 -7.41 0.77
C LEU A 86 1.10 -8.56 -0.20
N ARG A 87 0.03 -9.17 -0.69
CA ARG A 87 0.08 -10.23 -1.68
C ARG A 87 0.06 -9.63 -3.08
N ILE A 88 1.08 -9.97 -3.87
CA ILE A 88 1.21 -9.55 -5.26
C ILE A 88 1.46 -10.76 -6.15
N ASN A 89 0.87 -10.76 -7.33
CA ASN A 89 1.04 -11.80 -8.35
C ASN A 89 2.09 -11.36 -9.38
N GLY A 90 2.71 -12.34 -10.05
CA GLY A 90 3.72 -12.13 -11.08
C GLY A 90 4.99 -12.95 -10.83
N CYS A 91 5.82 -13.09 -11.86
CA CYS A 91 7.10 -13.80 -11.83
C CYS A 91 8.11 -13.11 -12.79
N GLY A 92 9.40 -13.42 -12.66
CA GLY A 92 10.42 -12.97 -13.62
C GLY A 92 10.89 -11.51 -13.48
N MET A 93 10.54 -10.83 -12.38
CA MET A 93 10.99 -9.46 -12.08
C MET A 93 11.27 -9.29 -10.58
N ASP A 94 11.96 -8.21 -10.20
CA ASP A 94 12.08 -7.81 -8.79
C ASP A 94 10.73 -7.27 -8.28
N MET A 95 10.04 -8.08 -7.49
CA MET A 95 8.70 -7.75 -7.01
C MET A 95 8.71 -6.73 -5.87
N GLY A 96 9.81 -6.58 -5.14
CA GLY A 96 9.97 -5.53 -4.14
C GLY A 96 10.08 -4.16 -4.82
N PHE A 97 10.87 -4.09 -5.88
CA PHE A 97 10.94 -2.92 -6.75
C PHE A 97 9.61 -2.66 -7.44
N ALA A 98 8.93 -3.70 -7.97
CA ALA A 98 7.62 -3.53 -8.62
C ALA A 98 6.58 -2.90 -7.69
N VAL A 99 6.52 -3.34 -6.43
CA VAL A 99 5.63 -2.76 -5.42
C VAL A 99 6.03 -1.31 -5.10
N THR A 100 7.32 -1.06 -4.87
CA THR A 100 7.81 0.28 -4.53
C THR A 100 7.56 1.29 -5.67
N SER A 101 7.85 0.90 -6.91
CA SER A 101 7.70 1.74 -8.10
C SER A 101 6.23 2.03 -8.43
N ASN A 102 5.33 1.05 -8.26
CA ASN A 102 3.88 1.29 -8.37
C ASN A 102 3.39 2.22 -7.27
N LEU A 103 3.88 2.07 -6.04
CA LEU A 103 3.52 2.96 -4.93
C LEU A 103 4.00 4.39 -5.20
N SER A 104 5.25 4.53 -5.66
CA SER A 104 5.84 5.79 -6.06
C SER A 104 5.00 6.50 -7.13
N ARG A 105 4.60 5.79 -8.18
CA ARG A 105 3.74 6.31 -9.24
C ARG A 105 2.37 6.76 -8.71
N LYS A 106 1.76 6.00 -7.80
CA LYS A 106 0.46 6.34 -7.20
C LYS A 106 0.51 7.55 -6.26
N LEU A 107 1.59 7.71 -5.50
CA LEU A 107 1.71 8.79 -4.53
C LEU A 107 2.24 10.10 -5.13
N PHE A 108 3.15 10.01 -6.10
CA PHE A 108 3.92 11.16 -6.60
C PHE A 108 3.85 11.36 -8.12
N GLY A 109 3.15 10.49 -8.86
CA GLY A 109 3.11 10.55 -10.33
C GLY A 109 4.42 10.14 -11.01
N ASP A 110 5.38 9.61 -10.25
CA ASP A 110 6.74 9.32 -10.70
C ASP A 110 7.19 7.96 -10.16
N THR A 111 7.63 7.08 -11.06
CA THR A 111 8.08 5.71 -10.76
C THR A 111 9.33 5.67 -9.87
N TYR A 112 10.18 6.70 -9.90
CA TYR A 112 11.47 6.76 -9.21
C TYR A 112 11.52 7.76 -8.05
N ALA A 113 10.37 8.31 -7.66
CA ALA A 113 10.29 9.23 -6.51
C ALA A 113 10.57 8.52 -5.16
N LEU A 114 10.50 7.20 -5.09
CA LEU A 114 10.88 6.40 -3.93
C LEU A 114 12.06 5.49 -4.25
N GLN A 115 12.96 5.31 -3.29
CA GLN A 115 14.05 4.34 -3.36
C GLN A 115 13.57 3.00 -2.83
N HIS A 116 14.03 1.91 -3.44
CA HIS A 116 13.72 0.54 -3.00
C HIS A 116 14.96 -0.12 -2.39
N ARG A 117 14.77 -0.87 -1.31
CA ARG A 117 15.78 -1.78 -0.74
C ARG A 117 15.13 -3.06 -0.21
N TRP A 118 15.81 -4.19 -0.39
CA TRP A 118 15.47 -5.44 0.29
C TRP A 118 16.05 -5.45 1.71
N LEU A 119 15.30 -6.06 2.64
CA LEU A 119 15.75 -6.47 3.96
C LEU A 119 15.51 -7.97 4.16
#